data_AF-A0A842VTM1-F1
#
_entry.id   AF-A0A842VTM1-F1
#
_cell.length_a   1.000
_cell.length_b   1.000
_cell.length_c   1.000
_cell.angle_alpha   90.00
_cell.angle_beta   90.00
_cell.angle_gamma   90.00
#
_symmetry.space_group_name_H-M   'P 1'
#
loop_
_entity.id
_entity.type
_entity.pdbx_description
1 polymer ?
#
loop_
_entity_poly.entity_id
_entity_poly.type
_entity_poly.pdbx_seq_one_letter_code
_entity_poly.pdbx_strand_id
1 'polypeptide(L)'
;MSKLKEEQEKLEEQIWRIRDDISTLEQVKDKILNYFNSDNAGRSESAENSSILDGPLYYSADKVENTTKRMWVKDIKETYYMIVSAWQMLNACPRNEGKKRIEKAKSCIKFLRIAESAFGQSASELEILTDDEAKKLNKAWADAFQKCKAIINEAVDIFMGKEKPVPPKVNVKKINDNNFQLLCGVCGAVAVEFSVGKTWYHQNPGVLYTGIVKSTALHINHAESIMKLLEAHNIAELHKYLHEYMCYEGIDAYCPKCNKVYCSEHYRTREVWDEGFYDCTYGWCPEGHKRMIDD
;
A
#
# COMPACT_ATOMS: atom_id res chain seq x y z
N MET A 1 33.23 21.06 -1.99
CA MET A 1 33.01 19.72 -2.60
C MET A 1 31.88 19.87 -3.62
N SER A 2 31.91 19.15 -4.75
CA SER A 2 30.79 19.18 -5.69
C SER A 2 29.57 18.51 -5.06
N LYS A 3 28.36 19.02 -5.34
CA LYS A 3 27.08 18.47 -4.88
C LYS A 3 26.96 16.95 -5.09
N LEU A 4 27.52 16.45 -6.20
CA LEU A 4 27.61 15.03 -6.53
C LEU A 4 28.39 14.20 -5.49
N LYS A 5 29.47 14.76 -4.93
CA LYS A 5 30.29 14.06 -3.93
C LYS A 5 29.54 13.91 -2.61
N GLU A 6 28.80 14.93 -2.20
CA GLU A 6 27.95 14.91 -0.99
C GLU A 6 26.80 13.89 -1.14
N GLU A 7 26.13 13.87 -2.31
CA GLU A 7 25.10 12.87 -2.60
C GLU A 7 25.66 11.43 -2.61
N GLN A 8 26.90 11.26 -3.09
CA GLN A 8 27.57 9.96 -3.08
C GLN A 8 27.94 9.50 -1.66
N GLU A 9 28.48 10.38 -0.83
CA GLU A 9 28.79 10.09 0.58
C GLU A 9 27.53 9.73 1.37
N LYS A 10 26.43 10.48 1.16
CA LYS A 10 25.12 10.19 1.77
C LYS A 10 24.61 8.81 1.34
N LEU A 11 24.78 8.45 0.08
CA LEU A 11 24.34 7.16 -0.45
C LEU A 11 25.15 6.00 0.15
N GLU A 12 26.46 6.17 0.31
CA GLU A 12 27.31 5.16 0.95
C GLU A 12 26.89 4.92 2.41
N GLU A 13 26.63 6.00 3.16
CA GLU A 13 26.13 5.90 4.53
C GLU A 13 24.79 5.14 4.58
N GLN A 14 23.86 5.42 3.67
CA GLN A 14 22.59 4.71 3.59
C GLN A 14 22.76 3.22 3.29
N ILE A 15 23.64 2.85 2.35
CA ILE A 15 23.90 1.44 2.02
C ILE A 15 24.40 0.66 3.25
N TRP A 16 25.22 1.29 4.09
CA TRP A 16 25.68 0.70 5.35
C TRP A 16 24.54 0.53 6.35
N ARG A 17 23.70 1.55 6.54
CA ARG A 17 22.54 1.47 7.44
C ARG A 17 21.57 0.36 7.03
N ILE A 18 21.31 0.19 5.72
CA ILE A 18 20.44 -0.89 5.23
C ILE A 18 20.98 -2.26 5.64
N ARG A 19 22.30 -2.47 5.63
CA ARG A 19 22.91 -3.75 6.02
C ARG A 19 22.61 -4.09 7.49
N ASP A 20 22.70 -3.12 8.38
CA ASP A 20 22.46 -3.33 9.81
C ASP A 20 20.98 -3.64 10.09
N ASP A 21 20.08 -2.95 9.40
CA ASP A 21 18.64 -3.21 9.49
C ASP A 21 18.26 -4.58 8.89
N ILE A 22 18.91 -5.01 7.80
CA ILE A 22 18.75 -6.37 7.26
C ILE A 22 19.21 -7.42 8.27
N SER A 23 20.30 -7.17 9.00
CA SER A 23 20.74 -8.09 10.06
C SER A 23 19.72 -8.20 11.19
N THR A 24 19.07 -7.09 11.55
CA THR A 24 17.96 -7.10 12.51
C THR A 24 16.77 -7.91 11.99
N LEU A 25 16.40 -7.70 10.71
CA LEU A 25 15.33 -8.47 10.05
C LEU A 25 15.63 -9.97 10.03
N GLU A 26 16.89 -10.35 9.76
CA GLU A 26 17.36 -11.73 9.79
C GLU A 26 17.22 -12.36 11.18
N GLN A 27 17.64 -11.64 12.23
CA GLN A 27 17.50 -12.13 13.61
C GLN A 27 16.04 -12.35 14.01
N VAL A 28 15.14 -11.44 13.63
CA VAL A 28 13.69 -11.58 13.92
C VAL A 28 13.11 -12.76 13.13
N LYS A 29 13.46 -12.89 11.85
CA LYS A 29 13.10 -14.04 11.01
C LYS A 29 13.53 -15.35 11.68
N ASP A 30 14.77 -15.48 12.13
CA ASP A 30 15.26 -16.69 12.78
C ASP A 30 14.54 -16.99 14.10
N LYS A 31 14.18 -15.96 14.89
CA LYS A 31 13.37 -16.14 16.11
C LYS A 31 11.98 -16.70 15.80
N ILE A 32 11.31 -16.19 14.77
CA ILE A 32 10.00 -16.69 14.35
C ILE A 32 10.10 -18.14 13.84
N LEU A 33 11.13 -18.46 13.06
CA LEU A 33 11.35 -19.82 12.59
C LEU A 33 11.59 -20.79 13.76
N ASN A 34 12.34 -20.36 14.77
CA ASN A 34 12.58 -21.17 15.96
C ASN A 34 11.30 -21.37 16.77
N TYR A 35 10.49 -20.33 16.94
CA TYR A 35 9.18 -20.40 17.60
C TYR A 35 8.27 -21.47 16.95
N PHE A 36 8.16 -21.46 15.62
CA PHE A 36 7.38 -22.48 14.91
C PHE A 36 7.94 -23.91 15.02
N ASN A 37 9.26 -24.05 15.24
CA ASN A 37 9.91 -25.35 15.38
C ASN A 37 9.89 -25.89 16.81
N SER A 38 9.92 -25.04 17.84
CA SER A 38 9.93 -25.45 19.25
C SER A 38 8.60 -26.06 19.70
N ASP A 39 7.47 -25.61 19.14
CA ASP A 39 6.15 -26.18 19.42
C ASP A 39 6.04 -27.67 19.06
N ASN A 40 6.84 -28.13 18.10
CA ASN A 40 6.83 -29.54 17.68
C ASN A 40 7.56 -30.45 18.66
N ALA A 41 8.39 -29.91 19.57
CA ALA A 41 9.22 -30.71 20.47
C ALA A 41 8.50 -31.12 21.78
N GLY A 42 7.35 -30.52 22.09
CA GLY A 42 6.64 -30.70 23.37
C GLY A 42 5.41 -31.62 23.36
N ARG A 43 5.03 -32.18 22.20
CA ARG A 43 3.82 -33.03 22.11
C ARG A 43 4.12 -34.48 22.50
N SER A 44 3.91 -34.79 23.78
CA SER A 44 3.55 -36.16 24.18
C SER A 44 2.12 -36.45 23.72
N GLU A 45 1.89 -37.60 23.10
CA GLU A 45 0.62 -38.09 22.53
C GLU A 45 -0.55 -38.25 23.54
N SER A 46 -0.51 -37.61 24.70
CA SER A 46 -1.35 -37.97 25.85
C SER A 46 -2.63 -37.12 26.03
N ALA A 47 -3.10 -36.39 25.02
CA ALA A 47 -4.26 -35.49 25.16
C ALA A 47 -5.32 -35.66 24.05
N GLU A 48 -5.73 -36.89 23.77
CA GLU A 48 -7.03 -37.18 23.15
C GLU A 48 -8.08 -37.33 24.26
N ASN A 49 -8.89 -36.28 24.50
CA ASN A 49 -10.26 -36.32 25.10
C ASN A 49 -10.59 -35.05 25.91
N SER A 50 -10.73 -33.90 25.25
CA SER A 50 -11.40 -32.74 25.87
C SER A 50 -12.51 -32.22 24.97
N SER A 51 -13.71 -32.22 25.53
CA SER A 51 -15.01 -31.97 24.90
C SER A 51 -15.17 -30.55 24.33
N ILE A 52 -15.88 -30.53 23.21
CA ILE A 52 -16.33 -29.38 22.42
C ILE A 52 -17.24 -28.47 23.27
N LEU A 53 -16.84 -27.21 23.45
CA LEU A 53 -17.71 -26.13 23.91
C LEU A 53 -17.63 -24.98 22.90
N ASP A 54 -18.80 -24.52 22.45
CA ASP A 54 -19.03 -23.50 21.42
C ASP A 54 -18.65 -22.09 21.89
N GLY A 55 -17.36 -21.78 21.89
CA GLY A 55 -16.84 -20.42 21.99
C GLY A 55 -16.38 -19.89 20.62
N PRO A 56 -16.22 -18.56 20.46
CA PRO A 56 -15.63 -17.97 19.25
C PRO A 56 -14.31 -18.67 18.91
N LEU A 57 -14.13 -19.01 17.63
CA LEU A 57 -13.01 -19.78 17.08
C LEU A 57 -11.66 -19.04 17.22
N TYR A 58 -11.16 -18.91 18.44
CA TYR A 58 -9.79 -18.54 18.70
C TYR A 58 -8.93 -19.80 18.56
N TYR A 59 -8.16 -19.87 17.48
CA TYR A 59 -7.18 -20.93 17.29
C TYR A 59 -6.08 -20.75 18.33
N SER A 60 -5.93 -21.71 19.25
CA SER A 60 -4.69 -21.83 20.00
C SER A 60 -3.56 -22.18 19.02
N ALA A 61 -2.33 -21.71 19.27
CA ALA A 61 -1.16 -22.00 18.43
C ALA A 61 -0.99 -23.52 18.17
N ASP A 62 -1.45 -24.34 19.13
CA ASP A 62 -1.53 -25.80 19.03
C ASP A 62 -2.43 -26.32 17.89
N LYS A 63 -3.45 -25.60 17.46
CA LYS A 63 -4.37 -26.10 16.42
C LYS A 63 -3.94 -25.75 15.01
N VAL A 64 -2.84 -25.03 14.82
CA VAL A 64 -2.35 -24.68 13.48
C VAL A 64 -1.69 -25.91 12.86
N GLU A 65 -2.27 -26.41 11.76
CA GLU A 65 -1.76 -27.56 11.04
C GLU A 65 -0.31 -27.32 10.56
N ASN A 66 0.50 -28.38 10.54
CA ASN A 66 1.89 -28.34 10.03
C ASN A 66 1.99 -27.82 8.59
N THR A 67 0.93 -27.98 7.79
CA THR A 67 0.88 -27.42 6.43
C THR A 67 0.78 -25.90 6.46
N THR A 68 -0.07 -25.35 7.32
CA THR A 68 -0.22 -23.90 7.55
C THR A 68 1.08 -23.29 8.08
N LYS A 69 1.72 -23.90 9.09
CA LYS A 69 3.03 -23.43 9.60
C LYS A 69 4.11 -23.37 8.50
N ARG A 70 4.12 -24.35 7.58
CA ARG A 70 5.07 -24.37 6.44
C ARG A 70 4.83 -23.23 5.45
N MET A 71 3.57 -22.83 5.24
CA MET A 71 3.23 -21.67 4.40
C MET A 71 3.74 -20.38 5.05
N TRP A 72 3.48 -20.19 6.34
CA TRP A 72 3.90 -18.99 7.08
C TRP A 72 5.42 -18.82 7.07
N VAL A 73 6.14 -19.92 7.30
CA VAL A 73 7.61 -19.97 7.22
C VAL A 73 8.12 -19.60 5.83
N LYS A 74 7.40 -20.01 4.77
CA LYS A 74 7.77 -19.67 3.39
C LYS A 74 7.60 -18.17 3.15
N ASP A 75 6.51 -17.56 3.58
CA ASP A 75 6.21 -16.14 3.34
C ASP A 75 7.15 -15.21 4.12
N ILE A 76 7.55 -15.60 5.34
CA ILE A 76 8.59 -14.91 6.11
C ILE A 76 9.95 -14.95 5.39
N LYS A 77 10.34 -16.12 4.87
CA LYS A 77 11.58 -16.27 4.11
C LYS A 77 11.54 -15.48 2.81
N GLU A 78 10.42 -15.51 2.11
CA GLU A 78 10.21 -14.76 0.87
C GLU A 78 10.35 -13.26 1.12
N THR A 79 9.69 -12.73 2.16
CA THR A 79 9.83 -11.34 2.59
C THR A 79 11.29 -10.96 2.80
N TYR A 80 12.04 -11.75 3.58
CA TYR A 80 13.45 -11.52 3.86
C TYR A 80 14.30 -11.51 2.57
N TYR A 81 14.18 -12.54 1.73
CA TYR A 81 14.99 -12.64 0.51
C TYR A 81 14.66 -11.55 -0.51
N MET A 82 13.41 -11.10 -0.57
CA MET A 82 13.02 -9.98 -1.44
C MET A 82 13.61 -8.65 -0.95
N ILE A 83 13.66 -8.41 0.37
CA ILE A 83 14.36 -7.24 0.94
C ILE A 83 15.87 -7.29 0.64
N VAL A 84 16.51 -8.44 0.86
CA VAL A 84 17.94 -8.63 0.56
C VAL A 84 18.22 -8.41 -0.93
N SER A 85 17.37 -8.94 -1.81
CA SER A 85 17.50 -8.77 -3.26
C SER A 85 17.34 -7.30 -3.67
N ALA A 86 16.38 -6.58 -3.08
CA ALA A 86 16.18 -5.16 -3.29
C ALA A 86 17.44 -4.35 -2.90
N TRP A 87 18.04 -4.65 -1.74
CA TRP A 87 19.30 -4.03 -1.30
C TRP A 87 20.48 -4.39 -2.20
N GLN A 88 20.66 -5.66 -2.57
CA GLN A 88 21.74 -6.09 -3.46
C GLN A 88 21.67 -5.38 -4.82
N MET A 89 20.45 -5.16 -5.35
CA MET A 89 20.25 -4.38 -6.57
C MET A 89 20.69 -2.93 -6.42
N LEU A 90 20.34 -2.28 -5.31
CA LEU A 90 20.78 -0.91 -5.01
C LEU A 90 22.29 -0.82 -4.83
N ASN A 91 22.88 -1.75 -4.08
CA ASN A 91 24.32 -1.79 -3.87
C ASN A 91 25.09 -2.01 -5.19
N ALA A 92 24.50 -2.76 -6.13
CA ALA A 92 25.03 -2.97 -7.47
C ALA A 92 24.64 -1.86 -8.48
N CYS A 93 23.92 -0.81 -8.07
CA CYS A 93 23.57 0.29 -8.97
C CYS A 93 24.82 1.09 -9.36
N PRO A 94 25.02 1.37 -10.65
CA PRO A 94 26.05 2.31 -11.07
C PRO A 94 25.85 3.66 -10.38
N ARG A 95 26.93 4.19 -9.80
CA ARG A 95 26.92 5.48 -9.11
C ARG A 95 26.77 6.65 -10.07
N ASN A 96 27.32 6.49 -11.27
CA ASN A 96 27.25 7.49 -12.34
C ASN A 96 25.81 7.64 -12.85
N GLU A 97 25.46 8.85 -13.27
CA GLU A 97 24.16 9.16 -13.86
C GLU A 97 23.88 8.31 -15.12
N GLY A 98 22.60 8.03 -15.38
CA GLY A 98 22.18 7.42 -16.64
C GLY A 98 21.01 6.44 -16.52
N LYS A 99 20.51 6.00 -17.67
CA LYS A 99 19.32 5.12 -17.79
C LYS A 99 19.44 3.83 -16.98
N LYS A 100 20.63 3.21 -16.98
CA LYS A 100 20.90 1.95 -16.24
C LYS A 100 20.72 2.08 -14.72
N ARG A 101 21.05 3.24 -14.14
CA ARG A 101 20.86 3.53 -12.71
C ARG A 101 19.37 3.55 -12.39
N ILE A 102 18.59 4.29 -13.17
CA ILE A 102 17.12 4.40 -13.02
C ILE A 102 16.44 3.05 -13.22
N GLU A 103 16.84 2.26 -14.22
CA GLU A 103 16.26 0.93 -14.48
C GLU A 103 16.47 -0.04 -13.31
N LYS A 104 17.68 -0.05 -12.71
CA LYS A 104 17.95 -0.87 -11.54
C LYS A 104 17.19 -0.39 -10.29
N ALA A 105 17.11 0.92 -10.06
CA ALA A 105 16.29 1.47 -8.99
C ALA A 105 14.80 1.10 -9.15
N LYS A 106 14.26 1.17 -10.38
CA LYS A 106 12.91 0.67 -10.69
C LYS A 106 12.75 -0.82 -10.43
N SER A 107 13.80 -1.60 -10.63
CA SER A 107 13.78 -3.04 -10.36
C SER A 107 13.78 -3.33 -8.86
N CYS A 108 14.51 -2.53 -8.06
CA CYS A 108 14.45 -2.57 -6.60
C CYS A 108 13.02 -2.37 -6.07
N ILE A 109 12.28 -1.40 -6.62
CA ILE A 109 10.85 -1.16 -6.25
C ILE A 109 9.99 -2.42 -6.48
N LYS A 110 10.25 -3.18 -7.55
CA LYS A 110 9.49 -4.42 -7.80
C LYS A 110 9.73 -5.45 -6.69
N PHE A 111 10.97 -5.63 -6.26
CA PHE A 111 11.31 -6.54 -5.15
C PHE A 111 10.68 -6.08 -3.83
N LEU A 112 10.72 -4.78 -3.53
CA LEU A 112 10.05 -4.23 -2.35
C LEU A 112 8.54 -4.49 -2.34
N ARG A 113 7.87 -4.36 -3.49
CA ARG A 113 6.43 -4.64 -3.59
C ARG A 113 6.09 -6.11 -3.36
N ILE A 114 6.92 -7.03 -3.86
CA ILE A 114 6.76 -8.47 -3.59
C ILE A 114 6.97 -8.74 -2.10
N ALA A 115 8.01 -8.14 -1.50
CA ALA A 115 8.28 -8.25 -0.07
C ALA A 115 7.10 -7.74 0.78
N GLU A 116 6.48 -6.63 0.40
CA GLU A 116 5.32 -6.06 1.09
C GLU A 116 4.09 -6.97 1.04
N SER A 117 3.85 -7.62 -0.10
CA SER A 117 2.75 -8.60 -0.22
C SER A 117 2.98 -9.81 0.69
N ALA A 118 4.19 -10.40 0.66
CA ALA A 118 4.55 -11.54 1.50
C ALA A 118 4.56 -11.17 3.00
N PHE A 119 5.00 -9.94 3.31
CA PHE A 119 4.96 -9.39 4.67
C PHE A 119 3.52 -9.32 5.18
N GLY A 120 2.59 -8.74 4.41
CA GLY A 120 1.18 -8.63 4.80
C GLY A 120 0.54 -9.98 5.11
N GLN A 121 0.83 -11.00 4.30
CA GLN A 121 0.42 -12.38 4.55
C GLN A 121 0.97 -12.88 5.90
N SER A 122 2.30 -12.91 6.06
CA SER A 122 2.94 -13.38 7.28
C SER A 122 2.54 -12.62 8.57
N ALA A 123 2.29 -11.31 8.47
CA ALA A 123 1.92 -10.49 9.62
C ALA A 123 0.49 -10.77 10.09
N SER A 124 -0.46 -10.91 9.14
CA SER A 124 -1.84 -11.31 9.44
C SER A 124 -1.91 -12.73 10.04
N GLU A 125 -1.06 -13.63 9.57
CA GLU A 125 -0.95 -14.99 10.08
C GLU A 125 -0.42 -15.03 11.52
N LEU A 126 0.61 -14.23 11.82
CA LEU A 126 1.12 -14.07 13.18
C LEU A 126 0.11 -13.37 14.12
N GLU A 127 -0.78 -12.53 13.60
CA GLU A 127 -1.82 -11.86 14.38
C GLU A 127 -2.92 -12.81 14.85
N ILE A 128 -3.14 -13.93 14.14
CA ILE A 128 -4.07 -14.99 14.56
C ILE A 128 -3.58 -15.66 15.85
N LEU A 129 -2.27 -15.71 16.06
CA LEU A 129 -1.67 -16.26 17.27
C LEU A 129 -1.88 -15.31 18.46
N THR A 130 -2.54 -15.80 19.49
CA THR A 130 -3.00 -14.96 20.61
C THR A 130 -2.01 -14.87 21.77
N ASP A 131 -0.98 -15.72 21.79
CA ASP A 131 0.02 -15.73 22.86
C ASP A 131 0.95 -14.49 22.79
N ASP A 132 1.47 -14.11 23.95
CA ASP A 132 2.27 -12.89 24.11
C ASP A 132 3.60 -12.94 23.35
N GLU A 133 4.16 -14.14 23.14
CA GLU A 133 5.40 -14.30 22.39
C GLU A 133 5.17 -14.04 20.91
N ALA A 134 4.14 -14.64 20.30
CA ALA A 134 3.76 -14.38 18.92
C ALA A 134 3.45 -12.89 18.66
N LYS A 135 2.72 -12.22 19.56
CA LYS A 135 2.45 -10.78 19.47
C LYS A 135 3.73 -9.94 19.48
N LYS A 136 4.68 -10.27 20.37
CA LYS A 136 5.99 -9.59 20.43
C LYS A 136 6.78 -9.81 19.16
N LEU A 137 6.79 -11.04 18.64
CA LEU A 137 7.46 -11.38 17.38
C LEU A 137 6.83 -10.67 16.18
N ASN A 138 5.51 -10.62 16.10
CA ASN A 138 4.79 -9.92 15.01
C ASN A 138 5.13 -8.42 15.02
N LYS A 139 5.10 -7.79 16.20
CA LYS A 139 5.51 -6.38 16.34
C LYS A 139 6.97 -6.17 15.92
N ALA A 140 7.89 -7.00 16.39
CA ALA A 140 9.31 -6.90 16.04
C ALA A 140 9.53 -7.10 14.52
N TRP A 141 8.76 -8.00 13.90
CA TRP A 141 8.77 -8.26 12.46
C TRP A 141 8.30 -7.06 11.66
N ALA A 142 7.16 -6.49 12.04
CA ALA A 142 6.62 -5.28 11.44
C ALA A 142 7.60 -4.10 11.56
N ASP A 143 8.14 -3.86 12.75
CA ASP A 143 9.09 -2.78 12.98
C ASP A 143 10.36 -2.95 12.13
N ALA A 144 10.93 -4.16 12.06
CA ALA A 144 12.13 -4.44 11.27
C ALA A 144 11.87 -4.30 9.76
N PHE A 145 10.73 -4.81 9.27
CA PHE A 145 10.36 -4.71 7.87
C PHE A 145 10.15 -3.24 7.45
N GLN A 146 9.39 -2.47 8.24
CA GLN A 146 9.11 -1.07 7.92
C GLN A 146 10.40 -0.22 7.91
N LYS A 147 11.33 -0.47 8.83
CA LYS A 147 12.65 0.18 8.82
C LYS A 147 13.43 -0.12 7.53
N CYS A 148 13.56 -1.39 7.16
CA CYS A 148 14.23 -1.79 5.92
C CYS A 148 13.57 -1.14 4.69
N LYS A 149 12.24 -1.21 4.60
CA LYS A 149 11.46 -0.63 3.50
C LYS A 149 11.69 0.87 3.40
N ALA A 150 11.64 1.60 4.52
CA ALA A 150 11.82 3.05 4.54
C ALA A 150 13.21 3.47 4.04
N ILE A 151 14.28 2.83 4.54
CA ILE A 151 15.64 3.19 4.13
C ILE A 151 15.92 2.80 2.67
N ILE A 152 15.45 1.63 2.22
CA ILE A 152 15.58 1.23 0.81
C ILE A 152 14.84 2.21 -0.10
N ASN A 153 13.62 2.64 0.26
CA ASN A 153 12.88 3.65 -0.49
C ASN A 153 13.62 5.00 -0.54
N GLU A 154 14.19 5.47 0.58
CA GLU A 154 14.98 6.70 0.58
C GLU A 154 16.19 6.61 -0.36
N ALA A 155 16.87 5.46 -0.37
CA ALA A 155 17.98 5.22 -1.29
C ALA A 155 17.52 5.17 -2.76
N VAL A 156 16.40 4.49 -3.05
CA VAL A 156 15.77 4.47 -4.38
C VAL A 156 15.47 5.88 -4.87
N ASP A 157 14.90 6.74 -4.03
CA ASP A 157 14.59 8.14 -4.36
C ASP A 157 15.85 8.92 -4.77
N ILE A 158 16.96 8.70 -4.07
CA ILE A 158 18.26 9.30 -4.42
C ILE A 158 18.72 8.75 -5.77
N PHE A 159 18.62 7.44 -6.00
CA PHE A 159 19.05 6.83 -7.26
C PHE A 159 18.21 7.24 -8.47
N MET A 160 16.89 7.36 -8.31
CA MET A 160 16.01 7.80 -9.39
C MET A 160 16.18 9.29 -9.67
N GLY A 161 16.71 10.04 -8.71
CA GLY A 161 16.55 11.48 -8.66
C GLY A 161 15.10 11.78 -8.34
N LYS A 162 14.85 12.70 -7.40
CA LYS A 162 13.53 13.31 -7.31
C LYS A 162 13.35 14.15 -8.57
N GLU A 163 12.97 13.54 -9.68
CA GLU A 163 12.26 14.28 -10.72
C GLU A 163 11.10 14.91 -9.97
N LYS A 164 11.21 16.21 -9.69
CA LYS A 164 10.10 16.94 -9.11
C LYS A 164 8.96 16.67 -10.07
N PRO A 165 7.91 15.99 -9.61
CA PRO A 165 6.83 15.67 -10.49
C PRO A 165 6.39 16.96 -11.17
N VAL A 166 6.40 16.99 -12.50
CA VAL A 166 5.87 18.14 -13.22
C VAL A 166 4.37 17.99 -13.18
N PRO A 167 3.62 18.92 -12.57
CA PRO A 167 2.17 18.87 -12.58
C PRO A 167 1.68 18.68 -14.01
N PRO A 168 0.72 17.76 -14.24
CA PRO A 168 0.22 17.55 -15.59
C PRO A 168 -0.42 18.85 -16.09
N LYS A 169 -0.23 19.16 -17.38
CA LYS A 169 -0.88 20.33 -18.01
C LYS A 169 -2.40 20.17 -18.05
N VAL A 170 -2.88 18.93 -18.07
CA VAL A 170 -4.29 18.55 -18.10
C VAL A 170 -4.58 17.57 -16.97
N ASN A 171 -5.63 17.84 -16.20
CA ASN A 171 -5.98 17.03 -15.03
C ASN A 171 -6.98 15.91 -15.35
N VAL A 172 -7.39 15.78 -16.62
CA VAL A 172 -8.22 14.69 -17.12
C VAL A 172 -7.50 14.07 -18.31
N LYS A 173 -7.40 12.74 -18.32
CA LYS A 173 -6.83 11.95 -19.40
C LYS A 173 -7.90 11.03 -19.96
N LYS A 174 -8.30 11.25 -21.21
CA LYS A 174 -9.18 10.34 -21.96
C LYS A 174 -8.36 9.13 -22.42
N ILE A 175 -8.70 7.95 -21.93
CA ILE A 175 -8.06 6.68 -22.33
C ILE A 175 -8.77 6.14 -23.59
N ASN A 176 -10.09 6.18 -23.58
CA ASN A 176 -10.97 5.93 -24.72
C ASN A 176 -12.33 6.62 -24.47
N ASP A 177 -13.31 6.44 -25.34
CA ASP A 177 -14.63 7.08 -25.21
C ASP A 177 -15.41 6.66 -23.96
N ASN A 178 -15.07 5.52 -23.37
CA ASN A 178 -15.72 4.95 -22.19
C ASN A 178 -14.81 4.93 -20.96
N ASN A 179 -13.62 5.55 -21.00
CA ASN A 179 -12.68 5.51 -19.88
C ASN A 179 -11.88 6.81 -19.76
N PHE A 180 -11.96 7.43 -18.58
CA PHE A 180 -11.28 8.66 -18.23
C PHE A 180 -10.56 8.50 -16.89
N GLN A 181 -9.40 9.17 -16.77
CA GLN A 181 -8.63 9.22 -15.54
C GLN A 181 -8.49 10.68 -15.09
N LEU A 182 -8.73 10.95 -13.81
CA LEU A 182 -8.35 12.21 -13.17
C LEU A 182 -6.92 12.07 -12.62
N LEU A 183 -6.06 13.01 -13.00
CA LEU A 183 -4.65 12.99 -12.65
C LEU A 183 -4.38 13.90 -11.45
N CYS A 184 -3.46 13.46 -10.59
CA CYS A 184 -2.97 14.24 -9.47
C CYS A 184 -2.35 15.56 -9.94
N GLY A 185 -2.82 16.68 -9.41
CA GLY A 185 -2.29 18.01 -9.71
C GLY A 185 -0.89 18.30 -9.13
N VAL A 186 -0.29 17.33 -8.43
CA VAL A 186 1.12 17.37 -7.99
C VAL A 186 1.96 16.48 -8.89
N CYS A 187 1.66 15.18 -8.95
CA CYS A 187 2.52 14.20 -9.62
C CYS A 187 2.03 13.61 -10.93
N GLY A 188 0.81 13.93 -11.35
CA GLY A 188 0.23 13.37 -12.57
C GLY A 188 -0.12 11.88 -12.48
N ALA A 189 0.12 11.23 -11.33
CA ALA A 189 -0.38 9.87 -11.08
C ALA A 189 -1.91 9.85 -11.15
N VAL A 190 -2.47 8.71 -11.55
CA VAL A 190 -3.92 8.50 -11.57
C VAL A 190 -4.44 8.54 -10.13
N ALA A 191 -5.46 9.38 -9.91
CA ALA A 191 -6.10 9.55 -8.63
C ALA A 191 -7.53 9.02 -8.61
N VAL A 192 -8.23 9.12 -9.75
CA VAL A 192 -9.60 8.64 -9.91
C VAL A 192 -9.76 8.07 -11.32
N GLU A 193 -10.54 7.01 -11.45
CA GLU A 193 -10.92 6.44 -12.74
C GLU A 193 -12.44 6.42 -12.90
N PHE A 194 -12.89 6.73 -14.12
CA PHE A 194 -14.27 6.58 -14.56
C PHE A 194 -14.29 5.63 -15.74
N SER A 195 -15.18 4.63 -15.73
CA SER A 195 -15.42 3.79 -16.90
C SER A 195 -16.89 3.46 -17.11
N VAL A 196 -17.33 3.40 -18.36
CA VAL A 196 -18.67 2.92 -18.74
C VAL A 196 -18.58 1.46 -19.15
N GLY A 197 -19.34 0.59 -18.50
CA GLY A 197 -19.33 -0.83 -18.82
C GLY A 197 -20.13 -1.68 -17.85
N LYS A 198 -19.96 -3.00 -17.95
CA LYS A 198 -20.51 -3.93 -16.96
C LYS A 198 -19.70 -3.81 -15.68
N THR A 199 -20.40 -3.59 -14.57
CA THR A 199 -19.76 -3.55 -13.27
C THR A 199 -19.60 -4.97 -12.74
N TRP A 200 -18.60 -5.21 -11.91
CA TRP A 200 -18.36 -6.52 -11.33
C TRP A 200 -19.44 -6.94 -10.32
N TYR A 201 -20.16 -5.97 -9.75
CA TYR A 201 -21.27 -6.19 -8.82
C TYR A 201 -22.65 -6.27 -9.47
N HIS A 202 -22.86 -5.54 -10.57
CA HIS A 202 -24.12 -5.52 -11.30
C HIS A 202 -23.90 -5.94 -12.74
N GLN A 203 -24.64 -6.97 -13.18
CA GLN A 203 -24.64 -7.41 -14.58
C GLN A 203 -25.12 -6.33 -15.56
N ASN A 204 -25.76 -5.28 -15.03
CA ASN A 204 -26.24 -4.14 -15.79
C ASN A 204 -25.10 -3.16 -16.13
N PRO A 205 -25.14 -2.52 -17.30
CA PRO A 205 -24.21 -1.46 -17.64
C PRO A 205 -24.37 -0.27 -16.69
N GLY A 206 -23.26 0.35 -16.32
CA GLY A 206 -23.22 1.53 -15.44
C GLY A 206 -21.92 2.32 -15.62
N VAL A 207 -21.80 3.40 -14.84
CA VAL A 207 -20.57 4.17 -14.72
C VAL A 207 -19.84 3.71 -13.47
N LEU A 208 -18.70 3.05 -13.63
CA LEU A 208 -17.81 2.68 -12.53
C LEU A 208 -16.94 3.87 -12.16
N TYR A 209 -16.99 4.26 -10.89
CA TYR A 209 -16.12 5.23 -10.24
C TYR A 209 -15.15 4.49 -9.33
N THR A 210 -13.85 4.76 -9.47
CA THR A 210 -12.80 4.23 -8.58
C THR A 210 -11.98 5.41 -8.05
N GLY A 211 -12.13 5.70 -6.76
CA GLY A 211 -11.44 6.78 -6.05
C GLY A 211 -10.28 6.29 -5.17
N ILE A 212 -9.94 7.07 -4.15
CA ILE A 212 -8.89 6.74 -3.17
C ILE A 212 -9.40 5.75 -2.12
N VAL A 213 -10.55 6.05 -1.52
CA VAL A 213 -11.12 5.28 -0.41
C VAL A 213 -12.39 4.55 -0.83
N LYS A 214 -13.05 4.98 -1.92
CA LYS A 214 -14.29 4.36 -2.37
C LYS A 214 -14.28 3.98 -3.84
N SER A 215 -14.98 2.89 -4.14
CA SER A 215 -15.31 2.46 -5.50
C SER A 215 -16.81 2.17 -5.56
N THR A 216 -17.51 2.72 -6.54
CA THR A 216 -18.96 2.57 -6.67
C THR A 216 -19.41 2.58 -8.12
N ALA A 217 -20.65 2.20 -8.36
CA ALA A 217 -21.27 2.20 -9.68
C ALA A 217 -22.50 3.11 -9.69
N LEU A 218 -22.59 3.98 -10.69
CA LEU A 218 -23.80 4.73 -10.98
C LEU A 218 -24.59 4.05 -12.10
N HIS A 219 -25.90 4.27 -12.09
CA HIS A 219 -26.78 3.86 -13.18
C HIS A 219 -26.34 4.48 -14.52
N ILE A 220 -26.55 3.76 -15.62
CA ILE A 220 -26.09 4.16 -16.96
C ILE A 220 -26.62 5.53 -17.42
N ASN A 221 -27.77 5.96 -16.90
CA ASN A 221 -28.38 7.26 -17.23
C ASN A 221 -27.50 8.47 -16.83
N HIS A 222 -26.50 8.28 -15.96
CA HIS A 222 -25.55 9.33 -15.59
C HIS A 222 -24.36 9.44 -16.55
N ALA A 223 -24.14 8.44 -17.43
CA ALA A 223 -22.95 8.34 -18.26
C ALA A 223 -22.75 9.57 -19.15
N GLU A 224 -23.78 9.99 -19.89
CA GLU A 224 -23.65 11.14 -20.81
C GLU A 224 -23.23 12.42 -20.08
N SER A 225 -23.86 12.71 -18.93
CA SER A 225 -23.56 13.91 -18.14
C SER A 225 -22.14 13.86 -17.58
N ILE A 226 -21.73 12.73 -17.00
CA ILE A 226 -20.39 12.56 -16.42
C ILE A 226 -19.32 12.66 -17.50
N MET A 227 -19.49 11.96 -18.62
CA MET A 227 -18.50 11.94 -19.71
C MET A 227 -18.35 13.33 -20.34
N LYS A 228 -19.45 14.06 -20.53
CA LYS A 228 -19.41 15.45 -21.03
C LYS A 228 -18.64 16.38 -20.10
N LEU A 229 -18.80 16.24 -18.77
CA LEU A 229 -18.05 17.04 -17.79
C LEU A 229 -16.56 16.68 -17.77
N LEU A 230 -16.22 15.40 -17.94
CA LEU A 230 -14.85 14.91 -18.05
C LEU A 230 -14.17 15.43 -19.32
N GLU A 231 -14.84 15.37 -20.47
CA GLU A 231 -14.35 15.91 -21.75
C GLU A 231 -14.14 17.42 -21.71
N ALA A 232 -14.99 18.14 -20.98
CA ALA A 232 -14.85 19.58 -20.76
C ALA A 232 -13.79 19.94 -19.71
N HIS A 233 -13.13 18.97 -19.09
CA HIS A 233 -12.20 19.15 -17.96
C HIS A 233 -12.82 19.93 -16.77
N ASN A 234 -14.14 19.88 -16.60
CA ASN A 234 -14.85 20.65 -15.58
C ASN A 234 -15.02 19.83 -14.28
N ILE A 235 -13.89 19.60 -13.60
CA ILE A 235 -13.84 18.75 -12.39
C ILE A 235 -14.68 19.32 -11.24
N ALA A 236 -14.75 20.65 -11.11
CA ALA A 236 -15.56 21.29 -10.08
C ALA A 236 -17.05 20.96 -10.24
N GLU A 237 -17.56 21.04 -11.47
CA GLU A 237 -18.95 20.72 -11.75
C GLU A 237 -19.22 19.21 -11.69
N LEU A 238 -18.27 18.38 -12.15
CA LEU A 238 -18.33 16.92 -11.94
C LEU A 238 -18.42 16.56 -10.46
N HIS A 239 -17.63 17.23 -9.60
CA HIS A 239 -17.67 17.00 -8.17
C HIS A 239 -19.03 17.34 -7.56
N LYS A 240 -19.62 18.48 -7.93
CA LYS A 240 -20.98 18.86 -7.51
C LYS A 240 -22.03 17.88 -8.02
N TYR A 241 -21.93 17.45 -9.27
CA TYR A 241 -22.84 16.47 -9.85
C TYR A 241 -22.80 15.16 -9.06
N LEU A 242 -21.61 14.64 -8.76
CA LEU A 242 -21.48 13.42 -7.96
C LEU A 242 -21.91 13.60 -6.50
N HIS A 243 -21.74 14.81 -5.94
CA HIS A 243 -22.29 15.17 -4.64
C HIS A 243 -23.82 15.02 -4.59
N GLU A 244 -24.50 15.44 -5.64
CA GLU A 244 -25.96 15.41 -5.73
C GLU A 244 -26.53 14.01 -6.04
N TYR A 245 -25.86 13.23 -6.90
CA TYR A 245 -26.42 12.00 -7.47
C TYR A 245 -25.77 10.69 -6.99
N MET A 246 -24.63 10.74 -6.30
CA MET A 246 -23.87 9.53 -5.94
C MET A 246 -23.61 9.41 -4.44
N CYS A 247 -22.89 10.38 -3.87
CA CYS A 247 -22.45 10.35 -2.49
C CYS A 247 -22.29 11.78 -1.98
N TYR A 248 -22.62 12.02 -0.72
CA TYR A 248 -22.63 13.36 -0.14
C TYR A 248 -21.24 14.01 -0.06
N GLU A 249 -20.16 13.32 -0.41
CA GLU A 249 -18.81 13.88 -0.41
C GLU A 249 -18.27 14.11 -1.83
N GLY A 250 -19.00 13.74 -2.88
CA GLY A 250 -18.53 13.78 -4.27
C GLY A 250 -17.21 13.02 -4.49
N ILE A 251 -16.33 13.55 -5.36
CA ILE A 251 -15.02 12.94 -5.70
C ILE A 251 -14.06 12.94 -4.49
N ASP A 252 -13.81 11.79 -3.88
CA ASP A 252 -12.97 11.60 -2.67
C ASP A 252 -11.51 12.08 -2.80
N ALA A 253 -10.99 12.20 -4.02
CA ALA A 253 -9.64 12.71 -4.32
C ALA A 253 -9.58 14.23 -4.61
N TYR A 254 -10.71 14.94 -4.62
CA TYR A 254 -10.80 16.35 -5.03
C TYR A 254 -10.83 17.31 -3.84
N CYS A 255 -10.07 18.41 -3.96
CA CYS A 255 -10.13 19.54 -3.04
C CYS A 255 -10.82 20.74 -3.72
N PRO A 256 -12.04 21.12 -3.29
CA PRO A 256 -12.78 22.25 -3.87
C PRO A 256 -12.06 23.59 -3.74
N LYS A 257 -11.31 23.81 -2.66
CA LYS A 257 -10.55 25.05 -2.43
C LYS A 257 -9.38 25.21 -3.39
N CYS A 258 -8.66 24.12 -3.68
CA CYS A 258 -7.55 24.14 -4.63
C CYS A 258 -8.00 24.00 -6.08
N ASN A 259 -9.24 23.56 -6.30
CA ASN A 259 -9.76 23.08 -7.58
C ASN A 259 -8.81 22.06 -8.25
N LYS A 260 -8.34 21.08 -7.47
CA LYS A 260 -7.37 20.07 -7.90
C LYS A 260 -7.73 18.69 -7.36
N VAL A 261 -7.34 17.67 -8.11
CA VAL A 261 -7.40 16.26 -7.71
C VAL A 261 -6.03 15.82 -7.24
N TYR A 262 -5.96 14.92 -6.26
CA TYR A 262 -4.72 14.44 -5.67
C TYR A 262 -4.74 12.92 -5.57
N CYS A 263 -3.64 12.23 -5.87
CA CYS A 263 -3.55 10.78 -5.64
C CYS A 263 -3.43 10.47 -4.14
N SER A 264 -3.56 9.20 -3.77
CA SER A 264 -3.44 8.73 -2.37
C SER A 264 -2.13 9.13 -1.68
N GLU A 265 -1.04 9.29 -2.42
CA GLU A 265 0.24 9.76 -1.85
C GLU A 265 0.23 11.24 -1.47
N HIS A 266 -0.52 12.07 -2.21
CA HIS A 266 -0.57 13.52 -2.01
C HIS A 266 -1.84 13.99 -1.29
N TYR A 267 -2.84 13.10 -1.16
CA TYR A 267 -4.08 13.34 -0.45
C TYR A 267 -4.14 12.44 0.77
N ARG A 268 -3.63 12.93 1.90
CA ARG A 268 -3.54 12.14 3.11
C ARG A 268 -4.94 11.83 3.61
N THR A 269 -5.25 10.58 3.84
CA THR A 269 -6.53 10.14 4.40
C THR A 269 -6.35 9.67 5.84
N ARG A 270 -7.41 9.79 6.64
CA ARG A 270 -7.46 9.25 8.00
C ARG A 270 -8.89 8.84 8.34
N GLU A 271 -9.05 7.56 8.63
CA GLU A 271 -10.28 6.99 9.18
C GLU A 271 -10.49 7.46 10.62
N VAL A 272 -11.74 7.65 10.98
CA VAL A 272 -12.22 7.93 12.33
C VAL A 272 -13.13 6.78 12.71
N TRP A 273 -12.90 6.26 13.90
CA TRP A 273 -13.66 5.17 14.48
C TRP A 273 -14.34 5.70 15.74
N ASP A 274 -15.64 5.47 15.87
CA ASP A 274 -16.43 5.81 17.05
C ASP A 274 -17.07 4.55 17.64
N GLU A 275 -16.94 4.36 18.94
CA GLU A 275 -17.41 3.17 19.67
C GLU A 275 -16.98 1.81 19.05
N GLY A 276 -15.85 1.78 18.34
CA GLY A 276 -15.34 0.57 17.67
C GLY A 276 -15.94 0.32 16.28
N PHE A 277 -16.76 1.23 15.77
CA PHE A 277 -17.31 1.20 14.42
C PHE A 277 -16.66 2.27 13.54
N TYR A 278 -16.63 2.03 12.24
CA TYR A 278 -16.22 3.05 11.29
C TYR A 278 -17.25 4.18 11.31
N ASP A 279 -16.77 5.41 11.51
CA ASP A 279 -17.59 6.61 11.51
C ASP A 279 -17.43 7.35 10.17
N CYS A 280 -16.23 7.84 9.87
CA CYS A 280 -15.98 8.56 8.62
C CYS A 280 -14.49 8.56 8.23
N THR A 281 -14.18 9.01 7.01
CA THR A 281 -12.81 9.28 6.57
C THR A 281 -12.63 10.75 6.20
N TYR A 282 -11.56 11.35 6.71
CA TYR A 282 -11.12 12.69 6.33
C TYR A 282 -9.95 12.65 5.35
N GLY A 283 -9.94 13.58 4.40
CA GLY A 283 -8.85 13.83 3.47
C GLY A 283 -8.21 15.21 3.68
N TRP A 284 -6.89 15.31 3.50
CA TRP A 284 -6.11 16.55 3.55
C TRP A 284 -5.28 16.72 2.27
N CYS A 285 -5.47 17.83 1.57
CA CYS A 285 -4.63 18.18 0.43
C CYS A 285 -3.22 18.67 0.86
N PRO A 286 -2.27 18.81 -0.08
CA PRO A 286 -0.95 19.37 0.20
C PRO A 286 -0.97 20.79 0.78
N GLU A 287 -2.00 21.58 0.47
CA GLU A 287 -2.21 22.93 1.05
C GLU A 287 -2.85 22.90 2.45
N GLY A 288 -3.08 21.70 3.01
CA GLY A 288 -3.63 21.53 4.36
C GLY A 288 -5.16 21.64 4.47
N HIS A 289 -5.88 21.82 3.36
CA HIS A 289 -7.34 21.83 3.38
C HIS A 289 -7.91 20.45 3.73
N LYS A 290 -8.64 20.38 4.85
CA LYS A 290 -9.35 19.19 5.34
C LYS A 290 -10.77 19.12 4.78
N ARG A 291 -11.25 17.92 4.43
CA ARG A 291 -12.68 17.63 4.21
C ARG A 291 -13.02 16.18 4.57
N MET A 292 -14.27 15.91 4.90
CA MET A 292 -14.80 14.54 4.95
C MET A 292 -14.95 14.01 3.52
N ILE A 293 -14.51 12.79 3.25
CA ILE A 293 -14.48 12.19 1.90
C ILE A 293 -15.27 10.89 1.79
N ASP A 294 -15.60 10.32 2.95
CA ASP A 294 -16.41 9.15 3.13
C ASP A 294 -17.05 9.22 4.52
N ASP A 295 -18.29 8.75 4.63
CA ASP A 295 -19.19 8.76 5.79
C ASP A 295 -20.04 7.48 5.73
#